data_AF-A0A2D6N7L4-F1
#
_entry.id   AF-A0A2D6N7L4-F1
#
_cell.length_a   1.000
_cell.length_b   1.000
_cell.length_c   1.000
_cell.angle_alpha   90.00
_cell.angle_beta   90.00
_cell.angle_gamma   90.00
#
_symmetry.space_group_name_H-M   'P 1'
#
loop_
_entity.id
_entity.type
_entity.pdbx_description
1 polymer ?
#
loop_
_entity_poly.entity_id
_entity_poly.type
_entity_poly.pdbx_seq_one_letter_code
_entity_poly.pdbx_strand_id
1 'polypeptide(L)'
;MDRFLRELNTDFIDTLLLHGVGTAEELDSRVGALEALVRAREAGKVRAVGLSTHLSTGAIMDRCAEHPDIQVILTTVNRDGIMLENGTMAEHLPLVERCYGSGTGICLMKTLGQDRLAHVAEDAIGYNLRLPYAHSVCVGVNSIPEVEFAVRVAETVAAEQAAAPGEAAGGS
;
A
#
# COMPACT_ATOMS: atom_id res chain seq x y z
N MET A 1 17.14 9.80 10.11
CA MET A 1 17.42 9.74 8.66
C MET A 1 18.80 9.15 8.38
N ASP A 2 19.89 9.79 8.82
CA ASP A 2 21.25 9.38 8.46
C ASP A 2 21.60 7.92 8.85
N ARG A 3 21.01 7.41 9.94
CA ARG A 3 21.10 5.99 10.27
C ARG A 3 20.55 5.08 9.16
N PHE A 4 19.36 5.37 8.63
CA PHE A 4 18.73 4.56 7.57
C PHE A 4 19.57 4.58 6.29
N LEU A 5 20.06 5.74 5.87
CA LEU A 5 20.92 5.89 4.70
C LEU A 5 22.21 5.08 4.83
N ARG A 6 22.85 5.15 6.00
CA ARG A 6 24.06 4.37 6.30
C ARG A 6 23.80 2.87 6.33
N GLU A 7 22.71 2.42 6.94
CA GLU A 7 22.38 0.99 7.06
C GLU A 7 21.97 0.38 5.72
N LEU A 8 21.26 1.14 4.88
CA LEU A 8 20.86 0.71 3.53
C LEU A 8 21.95 0.95 2.47
N ASN A 9 23.08 1.57 2.84
CA ASN A 9 24.16 1.94 1.93
C ASN A 9 23.65 2.69 0.67
N THR A 10 22.83 3.71 0.89
CA THR A 10 22.21 4.55 -0.15
C THR A 10 22.16 6.00 0.31
N ASP A 11 22.15 6.93 -0.64
CA ASP A 11 22.05 8.37 -0.37
C ASP A 11 20.59 8.87 -0.32
N PHE A 12 19.64 8.05 -0.76
CA PHE A 12 18.21 8.37 -0.77
C PHE A 12 17.33 7.15 -0.49
N ILE A 13 16.10 7.43 -0.06
CA ILE A 13 15.02 6.45 0.11
C ILE A 13 13.87 6.84 -0.83
N ASP A 14 13.36 5.92 -1.64
CA ASP A 14 12.25 6.22 -2.54
C ASP A 14 10.99 6.61 -1.76
N THR A 15 10.57 5.78 -0.80
CA THR A 15 9.38 6.03 0.01
C THR A 15 9.67 5.80 1.48
N LEU A 16 9.30 6.76 2.34
CA LEU A 16 9.40 6.61 3.79
C LEU A 16 8.06 6.92 4.46
N LEU A 17 7.59 5.99 5.30
CA LEU A 17 6.23 6.01 5.86
C LEU A 17 6.26 6.24 7.37
N LEU A 18 5.32 7.03 7.89
CA LEU A 18 4.93 6.95 9.30
C LEU A 18 4.30 5.59 9.57
N HIS A 19 4.87 4.86 10.51
CA HIS A 19 4.47 3.48 10.76
C HIS A 19 3.18 3.40 11.58
N GLY A 20 2.24 2.61 11.08
CA GLY A 20 1.10 2.08 11.82
C GLY A 20 0.22 3.16 12.43
N VAL A 21 -0.16 4.16 11.64
CA VAL A 21 -1.01 5.25 12.11
C VAL A 21 -2.44 4.76 12.25
N GLY A 22 -2.94 4.80 13.48
CA GLY A 22 -4.23 4.26 13.88
C GLY A 22 -5.40 5.20 13.59
N THR A 23 -5.28 6.46 13.99
CA THR A 23 -6.38 7.44 13.90
C THR A 23 -5.91 8.79 13.37
N ALA A 24 -6.86 9.66 13.04
CA ALA A 24 -6.56 11.04 12.65
C ALA A 24 -5.89 11.82 13.80
N GLU A 25 -6.32 11.58 15.04
CA GLU A 25 -5.74 12.21 16.23
C GLU A 25 -4.31 11.72 16.48
N GLU A 26 -4.05 10.44 16.20
CA GLU A 26 -2.70 9.88 16.28
C GLU A 26 -1.77 10.52 15.23
N LEU A 27 -2.27 10.72 14.01
CA LEU A 27 -1.54 11.45 12.97
C LEU A 27 -1.20 12.88 13.44
N ASP A 28 -2.18 13.59 14.01
CA ASP A 28 -2.01 14.95 14.51
C ASP A 28 -0.99 15.02 15.65
N SER A 29 -1.03 14.05 16.58
CA SER A 29 -0.04 13.95 17.66
C SER A 29 1.39 13.72 17.17
N ARG A 30 1.54 13.19 15.94
CA ARG A 30 2.81 12.89 15.27
C ARG A 30 3.17 13.91 14.20
N VAL A 31 2.55 15.09 14.17
CA VAL A 31 2.84 16.14 13.17
C VAL A 31 4.34 16.46 13.07
N GLY A 32 5.06 16.54 14.19
CA GLY A 32 6.50 16.79 14.18
C GLY A 32 7.32 15.67 13.51
N ALA A 33 6.83 14.43 13.55
CA ALA A 33 7.44 13.31 12.82
C ALA A 33 7.13 13.40 11.32
N LEU A 34 5.88 13.73 10.94
CA LEU A 34 5.52 13.97 9.54
C LEU A 34 6.36 15.10 8.94
N GLU A 35 6.47 16.23 9.64
CA GLU A 35 7.31 17.35 9.22
C GLU A 35 8.79 16.95 9.08
N ALA A 36 9.30 16.06 9.94
CA ALA A 36 10.67 15.56 9.80
C ALA A 36 10.86 14.72 8.53
N LEU A 37 9.85 13.94 8.13
CA LEU A 37 9.84 13.24 6.84
C LEU A 37 9.77 14.22 5.67
N VAL A 38 8.92 15.25 5.77
CA VAL A 38 8.80 16.31 4.76
C VAL A 38 10.12 17.06 4.58
N ARG A 39 10.77 17.48 5.67
CA ARG A 39 12.10 18.12 5.59
C ARG A 39 13.15 17.19 4.96
N ALA A 40 13.08 15.89 5.21
CA ALA A 40 13.98 14.93 4.58
C ALA A 40 13.70 14.80 3.07
N ARG A 41 12.43 14.92 2.65
CA ARG A 41 12.03 14.98 1.24
C ARG A 41 12.55 16.24 0.56
N GLU A 42 12.36 17.40 1.20
CA GLU A 42 12.87 18.70 0.71
C GLU A 42 14.40 18.71 0.59
N ALA A 43 15.10 18.00 1.48
CA ALA A 43 16.54 17.83 1.43
C ALA A 43 17.02 16.78 0.39
N GLY A 44 16.11 16.18 -0.38
CA GLY A 44 16.43 15.17 -1.40
C GLY A 44 16.80 13.78 -0.86
N LYS A 45 16.68 13.55 0.45
CA LYS A 45 16.98 12.27 1.11
C LYS A 45 15.84 11.26 0.98
N VAL A 46 14.62 11.74 0.75
CA VAL A 46 13.41 10.93 0.53
C VAL A 46 12.69 11.43 -0.71
N ARG A 47 12.12 10.57 -1.56
CA ARG A 47 11.35 11.01 -2.74
C ARG A 47 9.86 11.17 -2.45
N ALA A 48 9.27 10.23 -1.71
CA ALA A 48 7.87 10.25 -1.31
C ALA A 48 7.69 10.00 0.19
N VAL A 49 6.78 10.74 0.81
CA VAL A 49 6.39 10.59 2.22
C VAL A 49 4.99 10.00 2.29
N GLY A 50 4.73 9.22 3.32
CA GLY A 50 3.43 8.59 3.49
C GLY A 50 3.19 8.03 4.88
N LEU A 51 2.22 7.14 4.99
CA LEU A 51 1.98 6.37 6.21
C LEU A 51 1.54 4.94 5.91
N SER A 52 1.64 4.07 6.91
CA SER A 52 1.01 2.76 6.88
C SER A 52 -0.14 2.71 7.88
N THR A 53 -1.23 2.02 7.54
CA THR A 53 -2.36 1.80 8.44
C THR A 53 -2.93 0.39 8.29
N HIS A 54 -3.38 -0.18 9.40
CA HIS A 54 -4.04 -1.49 9.44
C HIS A 54 -5.57 -1.38 9.53
N LEU A 55 -6.10 -0.15 9.60
CA LEU A 55 -7.49 0.11 9.95
C LEU A 55 -8.33 0.49 8.73
N SER A 56 -9.58 0.04 8.77
CA SER A 56 -10.66 0.49 7.88
C SER A 56 -11.54 1.52 8.59
N THR A 57 -11.00 2.71 8.86
CA THR A 57 -11.83 3.83 9.34
C THR A 57 -11.85 4.96 8.33
N GLY A 58 -13.03 5.57 8.15
CA GLY A 58 -13.20 6.74 7.27
C GLY A 58 -12.19 7.84 7.62
N ALA A 59 -12.07 8.21 8.89
CA ALA A 59 -11.26 9.36 9.31
C ALA A 59 -9.76 9.28 8.94
N ILE A 60 -9.07 8.14 9.15
CA ILE A 60 -7.66 8.05 8.77
C ILE A 60 -7.49 7.94 7.25
N MET A 61 -8.41 7.26 6.57
CA MET A 61 -8.36 7.15 5.11
C MET A 61 -8.73 8.48 4.42
N ASP A 62 -9.61 9.29 5.01
CA ASP A 62 -9.91 10.67 4.61
C ASP A 62 -8.61 11.49 4.66
N ARG A 63 -7.90 11.44 5.79
CA ARG A 63 -6.59 12.12 5.94
C ARG A 63 -5.58 11.67 4.89
N CYS A 64 -5.55 10.39 4.54
CA CYS A 64 -4.67 9.88 3.50
C CYS A 64 -5.00 10.39 2.09
N ALA A 65 -6.27 10.69 1.81
CA ALA A 65 -6.71 11.24 0.54
C ALA A 65 -6.52 12.77 0.46
N GLU A 66 -6.62 13.46 1.60
CA GLU A 66 -6.71 14.93 1.64
C GLU A 66 -5.40 15.62 2.06
N HIS A 67 -4.52 14.96 2.81
CA HIS A 67 -3.32 15.59 3.36
C HIS A 67 -2.20 15.68 2.30
N PRO A 68 -1.72 16.88 1.94
CA PRO A 68 -0.81 17.07 0.79
C PRO A 68 0.56 16.39 0.95
N ASP A 69 1.02 16.20 2.19
CA ASP A 69 2.29 15.50 2.45
C ASP A 69 2.20 13.96 2.44
N ILE A 70 0.99 13.39 2.42
CA ILE A 70 0.79 11.94 2.35
C ILE A 70 0.67 11.55 0.87
N GLN A 71 1.79 11.17 0.27
CA GLN A 71 1.89 10.83 -1.15
C GLN A 71 1.73 9.32 -1.40
N VAL A 72 1.96 8.48 -0.38
CA VAL A 72 1.86 7.02 -0.47
C VAL A 72 1.19 6.46 0.78
N ILE A 73 0.31 5.48 0.62
CA ILE A 73 -0.17 4.65 1.72
C ILE A 73 0.24 3.19 1.57
N LEU A 74 0.58 2.57 2.69
CA LEU A 74 0.68 1.12 2.82
C LEU A 74 -0.50 0.63 3.67
N THR A 75 -1.49 -0.01 3.06
CA THR A 75 -2.75 -0.38 3.73
C THR A 75 -3.06 -1.88 3.64
N THR A 76 -3.73 -2.42 4.67
CA THR A 76 -4.13 -3.83 4.71
C THR A 76 -5.21 -4.10 3.67
N VAL A 77 -4.89 -4.89 2.66
CA VAL A 77 -5.87 -5.47 1.73
C VAL A 77 -5.46 -6.91 1.43
N ASN A 78 -6.41 -7.83 1.61
CA ASN A 78 -6.33 -9.19 1.11
C ASN A 78 -7.74 -9.73 0.88
N ARG A 79 -7.83 -10.87 0.20
CA ARG A 79 -9.09 -11.51 -0.22
C ARG A 79 -10.09 -11.66 0.93
N ASP A 80 -9.63 -12.00 2.13
CA ASP A 80 -10.49 -12.41 3.25
C ASP A 80 -10.53 -11.37 4.39
N GLY A 81 -9.99 -10.16 4.18
CA GLY A 81 -9.94 -9.10 5.20
C GLY A 81 -9.11 -9.44 6.45
N ILE A 82 -8.21 -10.42 6.35
CA ILE A 82 -7.40 -10.89 7.47
C ILE A 82 -6.46 -9.78 7.95
N MET A 83 -6.43 -9.53 9.26
CA MET A 83 -5.63 -8.45 9.90
C MET A 83 -6.05 -7.04 9.50
N LEU A 84 -7.21 -6.87 8.88
CA LEU A 84 -7.86 -5.56 8.82
C LEU A 84 -8.51 -5.29 10.17
N GLU A 85 -8.25 -4.12 10.71
CA GLU A 85 -8.79 -3.70 11.99
C GLU A 85 -9.96 -2.72 11.77
N ASN A 86 -10.93 -2.71 12.69
CA ASN A 86 -12.03 -1.76 12.78
C ASN A 86 -12.92 -1.62 11.53
N GLY A 87 -13.08 -2.67 10.72
CA GLY A 87 -14.01 -2.70 9.61
C GLY A 87 -13.89 -3.97 8.77
N THR A 88 -14.65 -4.01 7.67
CA THR A 88 -14.64 -5.09 6.68
C THR A 88 -13.96 -4.65 5.39
N MET A 89 -13.52 -5.60 4.58
CA MET A 89 -12.93 -5.27 3.27
C MET A 89 -13.94 -4.55 2.36
N ALA A 90 -15.24 -4.89 2.46
CA ALA A 90 -16.30 -4.21 1.72
C ALA A 90 -16.44 -2.73 2.08
N GLU A 91 -16.19 -2.35 3.34
CA GLU A 91 -16.16 -0.96 3.79
C GLU A 91 -14.84 -0.27 3.44
N HIS A 92 -13.73 -1.02 3.43
CA HIS A 92 -12.38 -0.47 3.23
C HIS A 92 -12.05 -0.15 1.77
N LEU A 93 -12.40 -1.03 0.84
CA LEU A 93 -12.01 -0.88 -0.57
C LEU A 93 -12.48 0.45 -1.19
N PRO A 94 -13.71 0.95 -0.95
CA PRO A 94 -14.11 2.28 -1.42
C PRO A 94 -13.23 3.41 -0.87
N LEU A 95 -12.71 3.28 0.35
CA LEU A 95 -11.81 4.27 0.95
C LEU A 95 -10.42 4.23 0.27
N VAL A 96 -9.93 3.03 -0.05
CA VAL A 96 -8.68 2.84 -0.80
C VAL A 96 -8.81 3.40 -2.22
N GLU A 97 -9.92 3.12 -2.90
CA GLU A 97 -10.22 3.65 -4.23
C GLU A 97 -10.28 5.18 -4.24
N ARG A 98 -10.86 5.79 -3.20
CA ARG A 98 -10.86 7.24 -3.07
C ARG A 98 -9.46 7.83 -2.87
N CYS A 99 -8.59 7.17 -2.10
CA CYS A 99 -7.18 7.58 -1.97
C CYS A 99 -6.46 7.47 -3.33
N TYR A 100 -6.76 6.43 -4.11
CA TYR A 100 -6.24 6.33 -5.47
C TYR A 100 -6.73 7.51 -6.33
N GLY A 101 -8.01 7.84 -6.25
CA GLY A 101 -8.63 8.95 -6.98
C GLY A 101 -8.11 10.34 -6.59
N SER A 102 -7.55 10.52 -5.38
CA SER A 102 -6.88 11.76 -4.97
C SER A 102 -5.44 11.88 -5.48
N GLY A 103 -4.93 10.85 -6.15
CA GLY A 103 -3.54 10.79 -6.63
C GLY A 103 -2.55 10.20 -5.62
N THR A 104 -3.04 9.64 -4.50
CA THR A 104 -2.19 8.98 -3.50
C THR A 104 -1.72 7.62 -4.04
N GLY A 105 -0.41 7.35 -3.95
CA GLY A 105 0.16 6.05 -4.30
C GLY A 105 -0.34 4.97 -3.35
N ILE A 106 -0.81 3.86 -3.89
CA ILE A 106 -1.44 2.77 -3.11
C ILE A 106 -0.53 1.54 -3.11
N CYS A 107 -0.01 1.19 -1.94
CA CYS A 107 0.69 -0.06 -1.70
C CYS A 107 -0.15 -0.96 -0.78
N LEU A 108 -0.43 -2.18 -1.23
CA LEU A 108 -1.23 -3.14 -0.47
C LEU A 108 -0.32 -4.07 0.32
N MET A 109 -0.67 -4.34 1.59
CA MET A 109 0.03 -5.30 2.43
C MET A 109 -0.90 -6.38 2.99
N LYS A 110 -0.28 -7.39 3.61
CA LYS A 110 -0.94 -8.55 4.21
C LYS A 110 -1.66 -9.43 3.19
N THR A 111 -1.15 -9.47 1.95
CA THR A 111 -1.66 -10.30 0.85
C THR A 111 -1.94 -11.75 1.27
N LEU A 112 -1.05 -12.36 2.05
CA LEU A 112 -1.22 -13.74 2.54
C LEU A 112 -1.78 -13.85 3.97
N GLY A 113 -2.11 -12.74 4.62
CA GLY A 113 -2.71 -12.73 5.95
C GLY A 113 -1.87 -13.39 7.05
N GLN A 114 -0.54 -13.26 7.00
CA GLN A 114 0.42 -14.01 7.84
C GLN A 114 0.21 -15.53 7.70
N ASP A 115 0.42 -16.05 6.50
CA ASP A 115 0.30 -17.46 6.11
C ASP A 115 -1.10 -18.07 6.19
N ARG A 116 -2.08 -17.36 6.76
CA ARG A 116 -3.48 -17.82 6.84
C ARG A 116 -4.10 -18.05 5.46
N LEU A 117 -3.58 -17.41 4.41
CA LEU A 117 -3.99 -17.62 3.02
C LEU A 117 -2.96 -18.40 2.19
N ALA A 118 -1.92 -18.97 2.80
CA ALA A 118 -0.87 -19.69 2.07
C ALA A 118 -1.42 -20.89 1.28
N HIS A 119 -2.46 -21.56 1.80
CA HIS A 119 -3.14 -22.68 1.14
C HIS A 119 -3.87 -22.28 -0.16
N VAL A 120 -4.05 -20.99 -0.40
CA VAL A 120 -4.72 -20.36 -1.56
C VAL A 120 -3.88 -19.18 -2.06
N ALA A 121 -2.55 -19.30 -1.99
CA ALA A 121 -1.64 -18.18 -2.23
C ALA A 121 -1.76 -17.59 -3.65
N GLU A 122 -1.99 -18.42 -4.66
CA GLU A 122 -2.20 -17.96 -6.05
C GLU A 122 -3.41 -17.02 -6.15
N ASP A 123 -4.55 -17.45 -5.61
CA ASP A 123 -5.78 -16.63 -5.58
C ASP A 123 -5.60 -15.37 -4.73
N ALA A 124 -4.92 -15.47 -3.58
CA ALA A 124 -4.73 -14.34 -2.68
C ALA A 124 -3.80 -13.26 -3.29
N ILE A 125 -2.69 -13.66 -3.91
CA ILE A 125 -1.79 -12.76 -4.63
C ILE A 125 -2.50 -12.17 -5.84
N GLY A 126 -3.16 -13.03 -6.63
CA GLY A 126 -3.89 -12.62 -7.82
C GLY A 126 -5.06 -11.67 -7.52
N TYR A 127 -5.74 -11.83 -6.39
CA TYR A 127 -6.79 -10.91 -5.93
C TYR A 127 -6.24 -9.49 -5.78
N ASN A 128 -5.15 -9.31 -5.02
CA ASN A 128 -4.55 -8.00 -4.80
C ASN A 128 -4.01 -7.36 -6.09
N LEU A 129 -3.38 -8.15 -6.96
CA LEU A 129 -2.81 -7.66 -8.22
C LEU A 129 -3.87 -7.24 -9.26
N ARG A 130 -5.08 -7.80 -9.17
CA ARG A 130 -6.19 -7.42 -10.06
C ARG A 130 -6.96 -6.19 -9.60
N LEU A 131 -6.65 -5.62 -8.43
CA LEU A 131 -7.30 -4.40 -7.95
C LEU A 131 -6.81 -3.19 -8.77
N PRO A 132 -7.71 -2.45 -9.47
CA PRO A 132 -7.32 -1.40 -10.41
C PRO A 132 -6.71 -0.16 -9.73
N TYR A 133 -6.90 -0.03 -8.41
CA TYR A 133 -6.36 1.05 -7.60
C TYR A 133 -5.07 0.66 -6.85
N ALA A 134 -4.51 -0.54 -7.09
CA ALA A 134 -3.24 -0.95 -6.49
C ALA A 134 -2.07 -0.55 -7.39
N HIS A 135 -1.17 0.28 -6.89
CA HIS A 135 0.09 0.60 -7.59
C HIS A 135 1.20 -0.41 -7.26
N SER A 136 1.15 -1.02 -6.08
CA SER A 136 2.12 -2.02 -5.61
C SER A 136 1.47 -2.98 -4.63
N VAL A 137 1.98 -4.21 -4.57
CA VAL A 137 1.52 -5.27 -3.65
C VAL A 137 2.72 -5.89 -2.94
N CYS A 138 2.73 -5.83 -1.61
CA CYS A 138 3.74 -6.48 -0.76
C CYS A 138 3.35 -7.92 -0.47
N VAL A 139 4.01 -8.88 -1.13
CA VAL A 139 3.88 -10.32 -0.84
C VAL A 139 4.99 -10.74 0.11
N GLY A 140 4.62 -11.29 1.26
CA GLY A 140 5.57 -11.85 2.23
C GLY A 140 6.02 -13.24 1.78
N VAL A 141 7.33 -13.47 1.74
CA VAL A 141 7.99 -14.71 1.30
C VAL A 141 9.22 -14.98 2.16
N ASN A 142 9.54 -16.25 2.39
CA ASN A 142 10.66 -16.70 3.23
C ASN A 142 11.64 -17.62 2.47
N SER A 143 11.41 -17.91 1.18
CA SER A 143 12.27 -18.76 0.38
C SER A 143 12.32 -18.33 -1.09
N ILE A 144 13.38 -18.70 -1.82
CA ILE A 144 13.49 -18.43 -3.26
C ILE A 144 12.32 -19.07 -4.04
N PRO A 145 11.91 -20.32 -3.79
CA PRO A 145 10.75 -20.90 -4.47
C PRO A 145 9.45 -20.11 -4.25
N GLU A 146 9.25 -19.49 -3.09
CA GLU A 146 8.10 -18.62 -2.82
C GLU A 146 8.18 -17.30 -3.61
N VAL A 147 9.38 -16.73 -3.77
CA VAL A 147 9.60 -15.58 -4.67
C VAL A 147 9.23 -15.95 -6.09
N GLU A 148 9.78 -17.06 -6.60
CA GLU A 148 9.50 -17.54 -7.96
C GLU A 148 8.01 -17.82 -8.17
N PHE A 149 7.33 -18.36 -7.15
CA PHE A 149 5.89 -18.56 -7.18
C PHE A 149 5.14 -17.23 -7.30
N ALA A 150 5.43 -16.24 -6.44
CA ALA A 150 4.80 -14.94 -6.49
C ALA A 150 5.04 -14.22 -7.83
N VAL A 151 6.25 -14.34 -8.41
CA VAL A 151 6.58 -13.80 -9.74
C VAL A 151 5.73 -14.46 -10.82
N ARG A 152 5.62 -15.79 -10.85
CA ARG A 152 4.78 -16.49 -11.84
C ARG A 152 3.32 -16.05 -11.76
N VAL A 153 2.77 -15.90 -10.56
CA VAL A 153 1.39 -15.41 -10.39
C VAL A 153 1.25 -13.99 -10.94
N ALA A 154 2.24 -13.12 -10.68
CA ALA A 154 2.23 -11.75 -11.20
C ALA A 154 2.32 -11.69 -12.74
N GLU A 155 3.15 -12.53 -13.35
CA GLU A 155 3.25 -12.64 -14.81
C GLU A 155 1.94 -13.12 -15.44
N THR A 156 1.26 -14.10 -14.84
CA THR A 156 -0.04 -14.58 -15.28
C THR A 156 -1.09 -13.46 -15.23
N VAL A 157 -1.19 -12.75 -14.11
CA VAL A 157 -2.15 -11.63 -13.97
C VAL A 157 -1.85 -10.51 -14.97
N ALA A 158 -0.57 -10.16 -15.16
CA ALA A 158 -0.18 -9.15 -16.14
C ALA A 158 -0.54 -9.56 -17.58
N ALA A 159 -0.37 -10.84 -17.94
CA ALA A 159 -0.76 -11.36 -19.24
C ALA A 159 -2.29 -11.34 -19.44
N GLU A 160 -3.07 -11.70 -18.41
CA GLU A 160 -4.54 -11.60 -18.43
C GLU A 160 -5.01 -10.15 -18.64
N GLN A 161 -4.43 -9.20 -17.90
CA GLN A 161 -4.76 -7.78 -18.00
C GLN A 161 -4.37 -7.19 -19.36
N ALA A 162 -3.26 -7.63 -19.95
CA ALA A 162 -2.84 -7.21 -21.30
C ALA A 162 -3.73 -7.81 -22.41
N ALA A 163 -4.31 -9.00 -22.17
CA ALA A 163 -5.20 -9.67 -23.12
C ALA A 163 -6.66 -9.22 -23.01
N ALA A 164 -7.06 -8.59 -21.90
CA ALA A 164 -8.38 -8.03 -21.74
C ALA A 164 -8.60 -6.94 -22.81
N PRO A 165 -9.65 -7.03 -23.65
CA PRO A 165 -9.96 -5.97 -24.59
C PRO A 165 -10.17 -4.70 -23.77
N GLY A 166 -9.37 -3.66 -24.03
CA GLY A 166 -9.45 -2.42 -23.30
C GLY A 166 -10.91 -1.99 -23.21
N GLU A 167 -11.46 -1.93 -22.00
CA GLU A 167 -12.78 -1.35 -21.80
C GLU A 167 -12.70 0.03 -22.43
N ALA A 168 -13.36 0.16 -23.58
CA ALA A 168 -13.54 1.44 -24.21
C ALA A 168 -14.14 2.33 -23.14
N ALA A 169 -13.44 3.42 -22.82
CA ALA A 169 -14.01 4.55 -22.12
C ALA A 169 -15.23 5.05 -22.92
N GLY A 170 -16.39 4.43 -22.72
CA GLY A 170 -17.69 5.05 -22.93
C GLY A 170 -17.89 5.98 -21.73
N GLY A 171 -17.98 7.29 -21.93
CA GLY A 171 -19.18 7.91 -22.50
C GLY A 171 -20.28 7.79 -21.44
N SER A 172 -20.49 8.78 -20.59
CA SER A 172 -20.96 10.13 -20.91
C SER A 172 -20.44 11.22 -19.99
#